data_AF-A0A7M3XW48-F1
#
_entry.id   AF-A0A7M3XW48-F1
#
_cell.length_a   1.000
_cell.length_b   1.000
_cell.length_c   1.000
_cell.angle_alpha   90.00
_cell.angle_beta   90.00
_cell.angle_gamma   90.00
#
_symmetry.space_group_name_H-M   'P 1'
#
loop_
_entity.id
_entity.type
_entity.pdbx_description
1 polymer ?
#
loop_
_entity_poly.entity_id
_entity_poly.type
_entity_poly.pdbx_seq_one_letter_code
_entity_poly.pdbx_strand_id
1 'polypeptide(L)'
;MLAFTGWDHLNPTNPEAKYMDGEIHLHDLTTNLTEVLTADTRDQWSPTVLEDHIIYLERSASDETSVRIYSREVVLQPYSNTVLQVGLMAMLALTFLYVVQIQQEARNLSVEEE
;
A
#
# COMPACT_ATOMS: atom_id res chain seq x y z
N MET A 1 -7.26 -0.51 -21.96
CA MET A 1 -7.63 -0.43 -20.53
C MET A 1 -7.53 -1.84 -19.98
N LEU A 2 -6.46 -2.13 -19.24
CA LEU A 2 -6.18 -3.47 -18.70
C LEU A 2 -7.12 -3.72 -17.52
N ALA A 3 -8.25 -4.37 -17.77
CA ALA A 3 -9.06 -4.93 -16.69
C ALA A 3 -8.33 -6.17 -16.17
N PHE A 4 -7.74 -6.07 -14.97
CA PHE A 4 -7.19 -7.21 -14.26
C PHE A 4 -8.36 -8.12 -13.89
N THR A 5 -8.58 -9.17 -14.68
CA THR A 5 -9.61 -10.18 -14.44
C THR A 5 -9.12 -11.10 -13.31
N GLY A 6 -9.19 -10.63 -12.06
CA GLY A 6 -8.92 -11.45 -10.87
C GLY A 6 -10.07 -12.38 -10.47
N TRP A 7 -11.14 -12.42 -11.28
CA TRP A 7 -12.33 -13.23 -11.06
C TRP A 7 -12.26 -14.49 -11.93
N ASP A 8 -11.79 -15.61 -11.37
CA ASP A 8 -12.41 -16.93 -11.64
C ASP A 8 -11.87 -18.15 -10.86
N HIS A 9 -10.93 -18.00 -9.93
CA HIS A 9 -10.23 -19.19 -9.38
C HIS A 9 -10.74 -19.67 -8.01
N LEU A 10 -11.69 -18.96 -7.39
CA LEU A 10 -12.29 -19.35 -6.12
C LEU A 10 -13.47 -20.30 -6.36
N ASN A 11 -13.18 -21.47 -6.93
CA ASN A 11 -14.17 -22.54 -6.99
C ASN A 11 -14.14 -23.32 -5.65
N PRO A 12 -15.14 -23.19 -4.77
CA PRO A 12 -15.15 -23.88 -3.48
C PRO A 12 -15.24 -25.41 -3.61
N THR A 13 -15.63 -25.92 -4.78
CA THR A 13 -15.70 -27.36 -5.07
C THR A 13 -14.46 -27.92 -5.74
N ASN A 14 -13.55 -27.07 -6.24
CA ASN A 14 -12.27 -27.49 -6.81
C ASN A 14 -11.22 -26.36 -6.65
N PRO A 15 -10.72 -26.12 -5.43
CA PRO A 15 -9.72 -25.08 -5.18
C PRO A 15 -8.37 -25.45 -5.80
N GLU A 16 -7.68 -24.46 -6.36
CA GLU A 16 -6.28 -24.66 -6.79
C GLU A 16 -5.36 -24.85 -5.58
N ALA A 17 -4.32 -25.68 -5.72
CA ALA A 17 -3.39 -25.98 -4.64
C ALA A 17 -2.72 -24.75 -4.02
N LYS A 18 -2.55 -23.68 -4.82
CA LYS A 18 -1.96 -22.40 -4.38
C LYS A 18 -2.85 -21.58 -3.43
N TYR A 19 -4.11 -21.98 -3.25
CA TYR A 19 -5.07 -21.32 -2.35
C TYR A 19 -5.49 -22.24 -1.18
N MET A 20 -4.74 -23.32 -0.95
CA MET A 20 -5.04 -24.32 0.08
C MET A 20 -4.28 -24.08 1.40
N ASP A 21 -3.48 -23.02 1.47
CA ASP A 21 -2.71 -22.60 2.65
C ASP A 21 -3.53 -21.76 3.65
N GLY A 22 -4.76 -21.37 3.29
CA GLY A 22 -5.67 -20.69 4.20
C GLY A 22 -5.49 -19.17 4.25
N GLU A 23 -4.96 -18.57 3.19
CA GLU A 23 -4.90 -17.11 3.03
C GLU A 23 -6.27 -16.45 3.25
N ILE A 24 -6.27 -15.28 3.90
CA ILE A 24 -7.47 -14.52 4.21
C ILE A 24 -7.64 -13.42 3.16
N HIS A 25 -8.76 -13.45 2.43
CA HIS A 25 -9.10 -12.46 1.41
C HIS A 25 -10.26 -11.60 1.88
N LEU A 26 -10.15 -10.29 1.66
CA LEU A 26 -11.23 -9.33 1.89
C LEU A 26 -11.85 -8.95 0.54
N HIS A 27 -13.13 -9.27 0.37
CA HIS A 27 -13.89 -8.85 -0.79
C HIS A 27 -14.82 -7.70 -0.42
N ASP A 28 -14.61 -6.53 -1.03
CA ASP A 28 -15.48 -5.37 -0.88
C ASP A 28 -16.56 -5.39 -1.97
N LEU A 29 -17.81 -5.54 -1.55
CA LEU A 29 -18.99 -5.60 -2.42
C LEU A 29 -19.34 -4.25 -3.06
N THR A 30 -18.89 -3.13 -2.48
CA THR A 30 -19.19 -1.78 -2.97
C THR A 30 -18.29 -1.43 -4.14
N THR A 31 -17.00 -1.72 -4.01
CA THR A 31 -15.98 -1.47 -5.04
C THR A 31 -15.77 -2.67 -5.96
N ASN A 32 -16.34 -3.82 -5.60
CA ASN A 32 -16.17 -5.11 -6.28
C ASN A 32 -14.69 -5.55 -6.38
N LEU A 33 -13.88 -5.11 -5.41
CA LEU A 33 -12.45 -5.36 -5.34
C LEU A 33 -12.15 -6.43 -4.29
N THR A 34 -11.18 -7.29 -4.57
CA THR A 34 -10.64 -8.25 -3.61
C THR A 34 -9.23 -7.86 -3.22
N GLU A 35 -8.99 -7.72 -1.93
CA GLU A 35 -7.68 -7.51 -1.32
C GLU A 35 -7.21 -8.82 -0.65
N VAL A 36 -5.93 -9.12 -0.77
CA VAL A 36 -5.28 -10.22 -0.07
C VAL A 36 -4.76 -9.67 1.26
N LEU A 37 -5.37 -10.09 2.38
CA LEU A 37 -4.95 -9.63 3.71
C LEU A 37 -3.72 -10.37 4.21
N THR A 38 -3.57 -11.63 3.82
CA THR A 38 -2.45 -12.47 4.23
C THR A 38 -1.90 -13.26 3.04
N ALA A 39 -0.57 -13.27 2.92
CA ALA A 39 0.17 -13.91 1.83
C ALA A 39 1.52 -14.41 2.35
N ASP A 40 1.49 -15.20 3.42
CA ASP A 40 2.67 -15.72 4.10
C ASP A 40 2.49 -17.21 4.44
N THR A 41 3.54 -17.85 4.93
CA THR A 41 3.53 -19.29 5.22
C THR A 41 2.97 -19.64 6.59
N ARG A 42 2.30 -18.71 7.28
CA ARG A 42 1.74 -18.94 8.62
C ARG A 42 0.33 -19.45 8.49
N ASP A 43 -0.03 -20.33 9.42
CA ASP A 43 -1.38 -20.85 9.54
C ASP A 43 -2.26 -19.78 10.20
N GLN A 44 -3.23 -19.24 9.46
CA GLN A 44 -4.11 -18.15 9.88
C GLN A 44 -5.57 -18.55 9.66
N TRP A 45 -6.42 -18.37 10.66
CA TRP A 45 -7.80 -18.86 10.59
C TRP A 45 -8.78 -18.07 11.48
N SER A 46 -10.07 -18.43 11.37
CA SER A 46 -11.19 -17.82 12.10
C SER A 46 -11.26 -16.30 12.00
N PRO A 47 -11.35 -15.72 10.80
CA PRO A 47 -11.53 -14.29 10.65
C PRO A 47 -12.87 -13.84 11.25
N THR A 48 -12.84 -12.79 12.05
CA THR A 48 -14.00 -12.10 12.60
C THR A 48 -13.98 -10.66 12.12
N VAL A 49 -15.06 -10.24 11.47
CA VAL A 49 -15.21 -8.88 10.94
C VAL A 49 -15.91 -8.01 11.97
N LEU A 50 -15.25 -6.92 12.38
CA LEU A 50 -15.82 -5.81 13.15
C LEU A 50 -16.02 -4.61 12.23
N GLU A 51 -16.57 -3.53 12.79
CA GLU A 51 -16.86 -2.28 12.07
C GLU A 51 -15.60 -1.74 11.37
N ASP A 52 -14.53 -1.50 12.14
CA ASP A 52 -13.27 -0.94 11.64
C ASP A 52 -12.10 -1.93 11.65
N HIS A 53 -12.30 -3.17 12.10
CA HIS A 53 -11.21 -4.11 12.30
C HIS A 53 -11.55 -5.52 11.82
N ILE A 54 -10.54 -6.28 11.42
CA ILE A 54 -10.63 -7.70 11.15
C ILE A 54 -9.68 -8.40 12.11
N ILE A 55 -10.20 -9.36 12.86
CA ILE A 55 -9.43 -10.14 13.83
C ILE A 55 -9.29 -11.56 13.31
N TYR A 56 -8.10 -12.12 13.37
CA TYR A 56 -7.84 -13.52 13.02
C TYR A 56 -6.81 -14.14 13.95
N LEU A 57 -6.84 -15.48 14.03
CA LEU A 57 -5.86 -16.25 14.77
C LEU A 57 -4.68 -16.57 13.85
N GLU A 58 -3.47 -16.52 14.38
CA GLU A 58 -2.24 -16.88 13.68
C GLU A 58 -1.43 -17.83 14.55
N ARG A 59 -1.04 -18.98 14.00
CA ARG A 59 -0.06 -19.89 14.61
C ARG A 59 1.33 -19.55 14.09
N SER A 60 2.22 -19.20 15.01
CA SER A 60 3.63 -19.02 14.71
C SER A 60 4.33 -20.37 14.54
N ALA A 61 5.52 -20.37 13.93
CA ALA A 61 6.37 -21.56 13.80
C ALA A 61 6.77 -22.18 15.15
N SER A 62 6.63 -21.43 16.25
CA SER A 62 6.83 -21.87 17.63
C SER A 62 5.60 -22.52 18.28
N ASP A 63 4.55 -22.81 17.50
CA ASP A 63 3.25 -23.36 17.94
C ASP A 63 2.46 -22.47 18.93
N GLU A 64 2.89 -21.22 19.09
CA GLU A 64 2.16 -20.21 19.85
C GLU A 64 1.03 -19.63 18.99
N THR A 65 -0.20 -19.66 19.52
CA THR A 65 -1.37 -19.04 18.87
C THR A 65 -1.48 -17.59 19.34
N SER A 66 -1.45 -16.66 18.40
CA SER A 66 -1.58 -15.23 18.64
C SER A 66 -2.81 -14.66 17.96
N VAL A 67 -3.36 -13.58 18.52
CA VAL A 67 -4.48 -12.84 17.92
C VAL A 67 -3.92 -11.67 17.12
N ARG A 68 -4.26 -11.60 15.84
CA ARG A 68 -3.91 -10.50 14.94
C ARG A 68 -5.10 -9.57 14.76
N ILE A 69 -4.81 -8.27 14.70
CA ILE A 69 -5.80 -7.21 14.49
C ILE A 69 -5.36 -6.43 13.25
N TYR A 70 -6.18 -6.47 12.21
CA TYR A 70 -6.05 -5.65 11.01
C TYR A 70 -7.03 -4.49 11.10
N SER A 71 -6.57 -3.25 10.95
CA SER A 71 -7.43 -2.06 10.93
C SER A 71 -7.81 -1.70 9.50
N ARG A 72 -9.10 -1.47 9.27
CA ARG A 72 -9.69 -1.05 7.98
C ARG A 72 -9.59 0.47 7.77
N GLU A 73 -9.15 1.23 8.79
CA GLU A 73 -8.95 2.65 8.60
C GLU A 73 -7.89 2.88 7.51
N VAL A 74 -8.30 3.58 6.46
CA VAL A 74 -7.38 4.11 5.44
C VAL A 74 -6.58 5.22 6.10
N VAL A 75 -5.60 4.86 6.91
CA VAL A 75 -4.60 5.79 7.38
C VAL A 75 -3.77 6.14 6.15
N LEU A 76 -4.04 7.30 5.56
CA LEU A 76 -3.18 7.90 4.55
C LEU A 76 -1.79 8.07 5.18
N GLN A 77 -0.93 7.06 5.08
CA GLN A 77 0.46 7.20 5.45
C GLN A 77 1.07 8.12 4.39
N PRO A 78 1.44 9.37 4.73
CA PRO A 78 2.04 10.26 3.74
C PRO A 78 3.37 9.62 3.30
N TYR A 79 3.39 9.14 2.06
CA TYR A 79 4.55 8.57 1.37
C TYR A 79 5.35 7.58 2.22
N SER A 80 4.83 6.38 2.45
CA SER A 80 5.52 5.29 3.20
C SER A 80 6.93 4.92 2.67
N ASN A 81 7.32 5.39 1.47
CA ASN A 81 8.61 5.10 0.86
C ASN A 81 9.63 6.24 1.07
N THR A 82 10.67 5.96 1.86
CA THR A 82 11.82 6.86 2.12
C THR A 82 12.47 7.38 0.84
N VAL A 83 12.58 6.55 -0.21
CA VAL A 83 13.17 6.96 -1.50
C VAL A 83 12.33 8.03 -2.18
N LEU A 84 11.00 7.87 -2.14
CA LEU A 84 10.07 8.81 -2.74
C LEU A 84 9.99 10.12 -1.95
N GLN A 85 10.05 10.05 -0.61
CA GLN A 85 10.14 11.23 0.25
C GLN A 85 11.40 12.05 -0.04
N VAL A 86 12.57 11.40 -0.12
CA VAL A 86 13.83 12.08 -0.45
C VAL A 86 13.80 12.65 -1.88
N GLY A 87 13.22 11.92 -2.83
CA GLY A 87 13.03 12.40 -4.19
C GLY A 87 12.19 13.68 -4.27
N LEU A 88 11.08 13.73 -3.54
CA LEU A 88 10.24 14.93 -3.46
C LEU A 88 10.99 16.12 -2.86
N MET A 89 11.74 15.90 -1.77
CA MET A 89 12.55 16.94 -1.14
C MET A 89 13.64 17.47 -2.07
N ALA A 90 14.31 16.59 -2.82
CA ALA A 90 15.32 16.98 -3.80
C ALA A 90 14.71 17.80 -4.96
N MET A 91 13.54 17.38 -5.47
CA MET A 91 12.82 18.10 -6.52
C MET A 91 12.40 19.51 -6.08
N LEU A 92 11.90 19.65 -4.85
CA LEU A 92 11.56 20.96 -4.29
C LEU A 92 12.79 21.85 -4.15
N ALA A 93 13.91 21.30 -3.65
CA ALA A 93 15.16 22.04 -3.52
C ALA A 93 15.73 22.50 -4.86
N LEU A 94 15.74 21.61 -5.87
CA LEU A 94 16.20 21.95 -7.23
C LEU A 94 15.31 23.00 -7.88
N THR A 95 13.99 22.90 -7.72
CA THR A 95 13.05 23.90 -8.22
C THR A 95 13.30 25.27 -7.58
N PHE A 96 13.56 25.28 -6.26
CA PHE A 96 13.90 26.51 -5.55
C PHE A 96 15.21 27.13 -6.04
N LEU A 97 16.26 26.33 -6.19
CA LEU A 97 17.55 26.79 -6.73
C LEU A 97 17.40 27.33 -8.16
N TYR A 98 16.63 26.64 -9.00
CA TYR A 98 16.35 27.06 -10.37
C TYR A 98 15.65 28.42 -10.43
N VAL A 99 14.64 28.65 -9.59
CA VAL A 99 13.96 29.95 -9.50
C VAL A 99 14.91 31.05 -9.04
N VAL A 100 15.79 30.78 -8.06
CA VAL A 100 16.79 31.75 -7.60
C VAL A 100 17.80 32.09 -8.70
N GLN A 101 18.27 31.09 -9.46
CA GLN A 101 19.16 31.31 -10.60
C GLN A 101 18.52 32.24 -11.63
N ILE A 102 17.28 31.95 -12.03
CA ILE A 102 16.53 32.77 -12.99
C ILE A 102 16.39 34.22 -12.52
N GLN A 103 16.15 34.45 -11.23
CA GLN A 103 16.02 35.80 -10.69
C GLN A 103 17.35 36.55 -10.65
N GLN A 104 18.45 35.86 -10.38
CA GLN A 104 19.79 36.47 -10.36
C GLN A 104 20.22 36.88 -11.77
N GLU A 105 19.98 36.04 -12.77
CA GLU A 105 20.26 36.36 -14.18
C GLU A 105 19.46 37.58 -14.64
N ALA A 106 18.16 37.64 -14.33
CA ALA A 106 17.32 38.78 -14.65
C ALA A 106 17.81 40.09 -13.99
N ARG A 107 18.30 40.02 -12.76
CA ARG A 107 18.80 41.20 -12.03
C ARG A 107 20.16 41.67 -12.54
N ASN A 108 21.07 40.76 -12.88
CA ASN A 108 22.38 41.13 -13.41
C ASN A 108 22.29 41.79 -14.79
N LEU A 109 21.40 41.31 -15.66
CA LEU A 109 21.12 41.93 -16.97
C LEU A 109 20.61 43.38 -16.83
N SER A 110 19.75 43.67 -15.85
CA SER A 110 19.27 45.03 -15.60
C SER A 110 20.34 46.00 -15.05
N VAL A 111 21.44 45.48 -14.50
CA VAL A 111 22.54 46.29 -13.94
C VAL A 111 23.63 46.58 -14.98
N GLU A 112 23.75 45.76 -16.04
CA GLU A 112 24.67 46.01 -17.16
C GLU A 112 24.11 46.99 -18.21
N GLU A 113 22.81 47.26 -18.21
CA GLU A 113 22.15 48.21 -19.13
C GLU A 113 22.06 49.67 -18.60
N GLU A 114 22.57 49.96 -17.39
CA GLU A 114 22.67 51.31 -16.76
C GLU A 114 24.11 51.86 -16.79
#